data_AF-A0A914UQF8-F1
#
_entry.id   AF-A0A914UQF8-F1
#
_cell.length_a   1.000
_cell.length_b   1.000
_cell.length_c   1.000
_cell.angle_alpha   90.00
_cell.angle_beta   90.00
_cell.angle_gamma   90.00
#
_symmetry.space_group_name_H-M   'P 1'
#
loop_
_entity.id
_entity.type
_entity.pdbx_description
1 polymer ?
#
loop_
_entity_poly.entity_id
_entity_poly.type
_entity_poly.pdbx_seq_one_letter_code
_entity_poly.pdbx_strand_id
1 'polypeptide(L)'
;MAAHTTESNLTPKIAEAKDIDTTATLKSNKKATAKDGQQGEEKKLPALGLCDECYKKIAHGFAFKCTECKDVTICSSCSEKGEHAKHKIKKLGDKQKENDTNILHPAILCDASFRTVRGIRYKCASCPNYNLCNACKKLGEHDHHEMLSIIKP
;
A
#
# COMPACT_ATOMS: atom_id res chain seq x y z
N MET A 1 38.38 36.03 -25.73
CA MET A 1 37.61 36.23 -26.99
C MET A 1 36.72 35.00 -27.12
N ALA A 2 35.47 35.11 -26.65
CA ALA A 2 34.25 35.13 -27.47
C ALA A 2 33.92 33.73 -28.06
N ALA A 3 32.73 33.16 -27.95
CA ALA A 3 31.43 33.74 -27.69
C ALA A 3 30.47 32.70 -27.07
N HIS A 4 29.54 33.24 -26.27
CA HIS A 4 28.25 32.65 -25.95
C HIS A 4 27.39 32.57 -27.22
N THR A 5 26.62 31.50 -27.41
CA THR A 5 25.24 31.64 -27.90
C THR A 5 24.39 30.45 -27.44
N THR A 6 23.33 30.79 -26.72
CA THR A 6 22.09 30.04 -26.52
C THR A 6 21.47 29.66 -27.87
N GLU A 7 20.57 28.68 -27.98
CA GLU A 7 19.14 28.98 -27.97
C GLU A 7 18.26 27.73 -27.88
N SER A 8 17.24 27.90 -27.05
CA SER A 8 16.07 27.05 -26.82
C SER A 8 15.24 26.81 -28.07
N ASN A 9 14.71 25.60 -28.25
CA ASN A 9 13.51 25.40 -29.06
C ASN A 9 12.59 24.36 -28.43
N LEU A 10 11.69 24.84 -27.58
CA LEU A 10 10.49 24.14 -27.15
C LEU A 10 9.33 24.65 -28.01
N THR A 11 8.70 23.76 -28.77
CA THR A 11 7.28 23.90 -29.11
C THR A 11 6.63 22.51 -29.18
N PRO A 12 5.65 22.19 -28.32
CA PRO A 12 4.63 21.22 -28.65
C PRO A 12 3.38 21.92 -29.18
N LYS A 13 2.96 21.52 -30.39
CA LYS A 13 1.70 21.90 -31.03
C LYS A 13 0.53 21.38 -30.18
N ILE A 14 -0.29 22.30 -29.69
CA ILE A 14 -1.57 22.02 -29.01
C ILE A 14 -2.64 21.99 -30.09
N ALA A 15 -3.35 20.87 -30.25
CA ALA A 15 -4.53 20.77 -31.11
C ALA A 15 -5.78 20.85 -30.24
N GLU A 16 -6.64 21.82 -30.56
CA GLU A 16 -7.95 22.04 -29.96
C GLU A 16 -8.91 20.88 -30.27
N ALA A 17 -9.63 20.41 -29.26
CA ALA A 17 -10.87 19.65 -29.42
C ALA A 17 -11.98 20.48 -28.78
N LYS A 18 -12.90 20.98 -29.61
CA LYS A 18 -14.19 21.53 -29.21
C LYS A 18 -15.25 20.46 -29.49
N ASP A 19 -16.31 20.51 -28.70
CA ASP A 19 -17.61 19.83 -28.84
C ASP A 19 -17.88 18.84 -27.70
N ILE A 20 -18.75 19.26 -26.77
CA ILE A 20 -19.82 18.46 -26.17
C ILE A 20 -20.87 19.47 -25.67
N ASP A 21 -21.96 19.54 -26.41
CA ASP A 21 -23.25 20.04 -25.95
C ASP A 21 -23.88 18.99 -25.03
N THR A 22 -24.35 19.40 -23.86
CA THR A 22 -25.34 18.63 -23.11
C THR A 22 -26.21 19.57 -22.29
N THR A 23 -27.33 19.93 -22.90
CA THR A 23 -28.52 20.44 -22.22
C THR A 23 -29.25 19.27 -21.55
N ALA A 24 -29.52 19.34 -20.24
CA ALA A 24 -30.68 18.68 -19.61
C ALA A 24 -30.88 19.17 -18.16
N THR A 25 -31.96 19.91 -17.98
CA THR A 25 -32.58 20.32 -16.71
C THR A 25 -33.36 19.15 -16.08
N LEU A 26 -33.60 19.17 -14.76
CA LEU A 26 -34.81 18.74 -14.00
C LEU A 26 -34.43 18.49 -12.52
N LYS A 27 -34.66 19.42 -11.57
CA LYS A 27 -35.86 19.64 -10.72
C LYS A 27 -36.30 18.47 -9.81
N SER A 28 -36.31 18.78 -8.50
CA SER A 28 -37.32 18.46 -7.47
C SER A 28 -37.28 17.14 -6.68
N ASN A 29 -36.80 17.28 -5.44
CA ASN A 29 -37.47 16.98 -4.15
C ASN A 29 -38.61 15.93 -4.11
N LYS A 30 -38.48 14.91 -3.24
CA LYS A 30 -39.56 14.45 -2.33
C LYS A 30 -39.07 13.45 -1.27
N LYS A 31 -39.46 13.74 -0.03
CA LYS A 31 -39.41 12.95 1.19
C LYS A 31 -40.41 11.78 1.10
N ALA A 32 -40.02 10.57 1.53
CA ALA A 32 -40.94 9.49 1.89
C ALA A 32 -40.36 8.63 3.01
N THR A 33 -41.24 8.28 3.95
CA THR A 33 -41.01 7.59 5.21
C THR A 33 -41.39 6.11 5.12
N ALA A 34 -40.69 5.29 5.92
CA ALA A 34 -41.12 4.02 6.55
C ALA A 34 -41.40 2.78 5.66
N LYS A 35 -40.66 1.68 5.87
CA LYS A 35 -41.00 0.54 6.78
C LYS A 35 -40.12 -0.69 6.52
N ASP A 36 -39.76 -1.34 7.63
CA ASP A 36 -39.69 -2.79 7.91
C ASP A 36 -39.16 -3.79 6.87
N GLY A 37 -38.29 -4.69 7.36
CA GLY A 37 -38.25 -6.07 6.88
C GLY A 37 -36.92 -6.55 6.28
N GLN A 38 -36.03 -7.02 7.15
CA GLN A 38 -35.33 -8.30 7.04
C GLN A 38 -34.80 -8.78 5.66
N GLN A 39 -33.47 -8.81 5.54
CA GLN A 39 -32.62 -9.98 5.23
C GLN A 39 -31.42 -9.66 4.33
N GLY A 40 -30.24 -10.01 4.82
CA GLY A 40 -29.24 -10.72 4.01
C GLY A 40 -28.38 -9.91 3.05
N GLU A 41 -27.34 -9.28 3.58
CA GLU A 41 -26.02 -9.36 2.93
C GLU A 41 -24.94 -9.37 4.02
N GLU A 42 -24.72 -10.56 4.56
CA GLU A 42 -23.65 -10.86 5.49
C GLU A 42 -22.32 -10.78 4.71
N LYS A 43 -21.69 -9.60 4.76
CA LYS A 43 -20.32 -9.42 4.28
C LYS A 43 -19.43 -10.34 5.11
N LYS A 44 -19.07 -11.48 4.52
CA LYS A 44 -18.21 -12.52 5.11
C LYS A 44 -16.82 -11.94 5.42
N LEU A 45 -16.70 -11.28 6.56
CA LEU A 45 -15.44 -10.82 7.13
C LEU A 45 -14.73 -12.04 7.76
N PRO A 46 -13.42 -12.26 7.51
CA PRO A 46 -12.74 -13.44 8.03
C PRO A 46 -12.80 -13.46 9.56
N ALA A 47 -12.88 -14.66 10.13
CA ALA A 47 -13.06 -15.01 11.54
C ALA A 47 -11.97 -14.46 12.50
N LEU A 48 -11.82 -13.14 12.60
CA LEU A 48 -10.84 -12.45 13.43
C LEU A 48 -11.44 -12.16 14.81
N GLY A 49 -11.80 -13.20 15.55
CA GLY A 49 -12.50 -12.99 16.83
C GLY A 49 -12.18 -13.99 17.93
N LEU A 50 -12.00 -15.27 17.62
CA LEU A 50 -11.85 -16.33 18.61
C LEU A 50 -10.52 -17.05 18.44
N CYS A 51 -9.93 -17.48 19.55
CA CYS A 51 -8.80 -18.39 19.56
C CYS A 51 -9.33 -19.82 19.42
N ASP A 52 -8.85 -20.58 18.44
CA ASP A 52 -9.28 -21.99 18.23
C ASP A 52 -8.81 -22.94 19.34
N GLU A 53 -7.89 -22.49 20.21
CA GLU A 53 -7.33 -23.33 21.27
C GLU A 53 -7.98 -23.06 22.64
N CYS A 54 -8.06 -21.79 23.06
CA CYS A 54 -8.71 -21.45 24.34
C CYS A 54 -10.18 -21.06 24.17
N TYR A 55 -10.69 -20.99 22.93
CA TYR A 55 -12.06 -20.59 22.58
C TYR A 55 -12.48 -19.21 23.09
N LYS A 56 -11.52 -18.42 23.60
CA LYS A 56 -11.74 -17.06 24.10
C LYS A 56 -11.64 -16.06 22.97
N LYS A 57 -12.34 -14.94 23.15
CA LYS A 57 -12.23 -13.79 22.26
C LYS A 57 -10.81 -13.24 22.28
N ILE A 58 -10.22 -13.06 21.10
CA ILE A 58 -8.94 -12.37 20.93
C ILE A 58 -9.20 -10.85 21.01
N ALA A 59 -9.45 -10.37 22.23
CA ALA A 59 -9.78 -8.96 22.50
C ALA A 59 -8.56 -8.12 22.88
N HIS A 60 -7.54 -8.73 23.49
CA HIS A 60 -6.34 -8.06 23.96
C HIS A 60 -5.12 -8.65 23.24
N GLY A 61 -4.55 -7.90 22.31
CA GLY A 61 -3.35 -8.28 21.56
C GLY A 61 -3.62 -8.63 20.11
N PHE A 62 -2.83 -9.56 19.59
CA PHE A 62 -2.83 -9.92 18.18
C PHE A 62 -3.30 -11.36 18.01
N ALA A 63 -4.00 -11.61 16.90
CA ALA A 63 -4.30 -12.96 16.46
C ALA A 63 -3.10 -13.54 15.72
N PHE A 64 -2.90 -14.84 15.79
CA PHE A 64 -1.82 -15.54 15.10
C PHE A 64 -2.42 -16.65 14.24
N LYS A 65 -2.07 -16.70 12.96
CA LYS A 65 -2.43 -17.79 12.05
C LYS A 65 -1.36 -18.85 12.04
N CYS A 66 -1.71 -20.09 12.32
CA CYS A 66 -0.83 -21.22 12.07
C CYS A 66 -0.65 -21.39 10.56
N THR A 67 0.61 -21.54 10.11
CA THR A 67 0.92 -21.78 8.70
C THR A 67 1.10 -23.25 8.36
N GLU A 68 1.15 -24.10 9.39
CA GLU A 68 1.26 -25.55 9.27
C GLU A 68 -0.10 -26.24 9.43
N CYS A 69 -1.06 -25.60 10.10
CA CYS A 69 -2.41 -26.08 10.28
C CYS A 69 -3.41 -25.27 9.45
N LYS A 70 -4.41 -25.93 8.87
CA LYS A 70 -5.41 -25.27 8.04
C LYS A 70 -6.35 -24.43 8.92
N ASP A 71 -6.35 -23.13 8.65
CA ASP A 71 -7.27 -22.14 9.22
C ASP A 71 -7.30 -22.03 10.75
N VAL A 72 -6.22 -22.41 11.43
CA VAL A 72 -6.08 -22.23 12.88
C VAL A 72 -5.62 -20.81 13.20
N THR A 73 -6.38 -20.13 14.05
CA THR A 73 -6.15 -18.80 14.61
C THR A 73 -6.05 -18.88 16.13
N ILE A 74 -4.93 -18.48 16.69
CA ILE A 74 -4.68 -18.51 18.14
C ILE A 74 -4.40 -17.12 18.70
N CYS A 75 -4.64 -16.93 19.99
CA CYS A 75 -4.28 -15.69 20.69
C CYS A 75 -2.80 -15.67 21.08
N SER A 76 -2.31 -14.49 21.47
CA SER A 76 -0.92 -14.29 21.94
C SER A 76 -0.49 -15.19 23.10
N SER A 77 -1.42 -15.63 23.96
CA SER A 77 -1.08 -16.53 25.07
C SER A 77 -0.96 -17.98 24.61
N CYS A 78 -1.83 -18.40 23.69
CA CYS A 78 -1.79 -19.74 23.09
C CYS A 78 -0.60 -19.91 22.13
N SER A 79 -0.10 -18.82 21.53
CA SER A 79 1.15 -18.88 20.75
C SER A 79 2.39 -19.23 21.56
N GLU A 80 2.39 -18.98 22.88
CA GLU A 80 3.56 -19.25 23.73
C GLU A 80 3.41 -20.54 24.53
N LYS A 81 2.18 -20.88 24.92
CA LYS A 81 1.90 -21.94 25.89
C LYS A 81 1.00 -23.05 25.36
N GLY A 82 0.50 -22.89 24.14
CA GLY A 82 -0.44 -23.83 23.53
C GLY A 82 0.21 -24.97 22.77
N GLU A 83 -0.60 -25.91 22.31
CA GLU A 83 -0.22 -26.99 21.40
C GLU A 83 0.39 -26.46 20.09
N HIS A 84 0.02 -25.23 19.72
CA HIS A 84 0.52 -24.53 18.54
C HIS A 84 1.77 -23.67 18.82
N ALA A 85 2.35 -23.72 20.02
CA ALA A 85 3.59 -23.00 20.34
C ALA A 85 4.82 -23.52 19.55
N LYS A 86 4.75 -24.77 19.07
CA LYS A 86 5.83 -25.39 18.28
C LYS A 86 5.68 -25.21 16.77
N HIS A 87 4.51 -24.77 16.30
CA HIS A 87 4.24 -24.57 14.89
C HIS A 87 4.67 -23.18 14.43
N LYS A 88 4.94 -23.04 13.14
CA LYS A 88 5.16 -21.75 12.50
C LYS A 88 3.86 -20.96 12.43
N ILE A 89 3.76 -20.00 13.32
CA ILE A 89 2.63 -19.07 13.44
C ILE A 89 3.00 -17.69 12.89
N LYS A 90 2.04 -16.99 12.29
CA LYS A 90 2.19 -15.63 11.76
C LYS A 90 1.18 -14.71 12.41
N LYS A 91 1.64 -13.55 12.86
CA LYS A 91 0.80 -12.52 13.42
C LYS A 91 -0.15 -11.95 12.35
N LEU A 92 -1.44 -11.99 12.65
CA LEU A 92 -2.52 -11.41 11.86
C LEU A 92 -2.75 -9.98 12.33
N GLY A 93 -2.84 -9.04 11.38
CA GLY A 93 -3.06 -7.63 11.70
C GLY A 93 -1.78 -6.84 12.00
N ASP A 94 -0.59 -7.41 11.73
CA ASP A 94 0.57 -6.56 11.48
C ASP A 94 0.30 -5.78 10.20
N LYS A 95 -0.21 -4.56 10.36
CA LYS A 95 0.05 -3.52 9.38
C LYS A 95 1.57 -3.40 9.35
N GLN A 96 2.24 -4.17 8.49
CA GLN A 96 3.50 -3.68 7.95
C GLN A 96 3.18 -2.27 7.51
N LYS A 97 3.91 -1.25 8.01
CA LYS A 97 3.80 0.10 7.45
C LYS A 97 4.00 -0.06 5.96
N GLU A 98 2.91 -0.17 5.23
CA GLU A 98 2.83 -0.13 3.80
C GLU A 98 3.14 1.32 3.50
N ASN A 99 4.44 1.61 3.48
CA ASN A 99 4.95 2.96 3.31
C ASN A 99 4.31 3.49 2.04
N ASP A 100 3.43 4.46 2.23
CA ASP A 100 2.32 4.81 1.37
C ASP A 100 2.72 4.68 -0.09
N THR A 101 2.29 3.60 -0.75
CA THR A 101 2.53 3.40 -2.20
C THR A 101 1.95 4.55 -3.03
N ASN A 102 1.11 5.38 -2.41
CA ASN A 102 0.52 6.59 -2.94
C ASN A 102 1.47 7.81 -2.94
N ILE A 103 2.60 7.77 -2.23
CA ILE A 103 3.61 8.82 -2.33
C ILE A 103 4.37 8.65 -3.65
N LEU A 104 4.28 9.66 -4.51
CA LEU A 104 5.04 9.74 -5.74
C LEU A 104 6.21 10.69 -5.51
N HIS A 105 7.43 10.30 -5.92
CA HIS A 105 8.57 11.21 -6.02
C HIS A 105 8.71 11.66 -7.48
N PRO A 106 8.19 12.84 -7.86
CA PRO A 106 8.24 13.30 -9.23
C PRO A 106 9.70 13.49 -9.67
N ALA A 107 9.99 13.22 -10.94
CA ALA A 107 11.32 13.33 -11.54
C ALA A 107 12.43 12.45 -10.92
N ILE A 108 12.10 11.54 -10.00
CA ILE A 108 13.06 10.55 -9.47
C ILE A 108 12.77 9.19 -10.08
N LEU A 109 13.73 8.66 -10.84
CA LEU A 109 13.69 7.32 -11.39
C LEU A 109 14.45 6.34 -10.48
N CYS A 110 13.95 5.11 -10.41
CA CYS A 110 14.70 4.00 -9.86
C CYS A 110 15.75 3.55 -10.89
N ASP A 111 17.02 3.52 -10.52
CA ASP A 111 18.12 3.14 -11.42
C ASP A 111 18.06 1.67 -11.85
N ALA A 112 17.49 0.79 -11.03
CA ALA A 112 17.38 -0.64 -11.38
C ALA A 112 16.17 -0.96 -12.28
N SER A 113 15.10 -0.16 -12.23
CA SER A 113 13.86 -0.46 -12.97
C SER A 113 13.43 0.61 -13.97
N PHE A 114 14.15 1.74 -14.01
CA PHE A 114 13.90 2.92 -14.84
C PHE A 114 12.48 3.49 -14.76
N ARG A 115 11.77 3.18 -13.68
CA ARG A 115 10.42 3.69 -13.39
C ARG A 115 10.46 4.75 -12.31
N THR A 116 9.52 5.69 -12.35
CA THR A 116 9.34 6.68 -11.29
C THR A 116 9.14 6.01 -9.95
N VAL A 117 9.86 6.49 -8.93
CA VAL A 117 9.79 5.92 -7.59
C VAL A 117 8.44 6.23 -6.95
N ARG A 118 7.78 5.18 -6.44
CA ARG A 118 6.54 5.22 -5.67
C ARG A 118 6.75 4.60 -4.29
N GLY A 119 6.12 5.16 -3.26
CA GLY A 119 6.37 4.84 -1.87
C GLY A 119 7.73 5.34 -1.41
N ILE A 120 8.49 4.53 -0.67
CA ILE A 120 9.82 4.92 -0.21
C ILE A 120 10.79 5.01 -1.38
N ARG A 121 11.46 6.16 -1.48
CA ARG A 121 12.71 6.32 -2.22
C ARG A 121 13.90 5.93 -1.37
N TYR A 122 14.76 5.08 -1.91
CA TYR A 122 16.03 4.73 -1.31
C TYR A 122 17.15 5.43 -2.07
N LYS A 123 17.89 6.34 -1.43
CA LYS A 123 19.06 6.99 -2.02
C LYS A 123 20.32 6.33 -1.49
N CYS A 124 21.26 6.00 -2.38
CA CYS A 124 22.57 5.48 -1.95
C CYS A 124 23.36 6.58 -1.22
N ALA A 125 23.97 6.23 -0.09
CA ALA A 125 24.84 7.14 0.65
C ALA A 125 26.21 7.34 -0.03
N SER A 126 26.67 6.32 -0.77
CA SER A 126 27.99 6.30 -1.40
C SER A 126 27.97 6.72 -2.87
N CYS A 127 26.93 6.33 -3.62
CA CYS A 127 26.84 6.61 -5.05
C CYS A 127 26.12 7.93 -5.33
N PRO A 128 26.68 8.80 -6.19
CA PRO A 128 26.00 10.00 -6.62
C PRO A 128 24.75 9.63 -7.45
N ASN A 129 23.63 10.26 -7.13
CA ASN A 129 22.37 10.15 -7.87
C ASN A 129 21.75 8.74 -7.99
N TYR A 130 22.23 7.75 -7.25
CA TYR A 130 21.66 6.40 -7.29
C TYR A 130 20.43 6.28 -6.38
N ASN A 131 19.29 5.93 -6.96
CA ASN A 131 17.99 5.82 -6.31
C ASN A 131 17.35 4.47 -6.62
N LEU A 132 16.72 3.87 -5.62
CA LEU A 132 15.92 2.67 -5.75
C LEU A 132 14.51 2.90 -5.26
N CYS A 133 13.56 2.23 -5.91
CA CYS A 133 12.22 2.06 -5.36
C CYS A 133 12.22 0.93 -4.31
N ASN A 134 11.17 0.90 -3.49
CA ASN A 134 10.99 -0.12 -2.45
C ASN A 134 11.08 -1.57 -2.97
N ALA A 135 10.57 -1.83 -4.19
CA ALA A 135 10.64 -3.17 -4.78
C ALA A 135 12.08 -3.59 -5.09
N CYS A 136 12.85 -2.73 -5.77
CA CYS A 136 14.25 -3.01 -6.10
C CYS A 136 15.11 -3.13 -4.84
N LYS A 137 14.89 -2.30 -3.81
CA LYS A 137 15.62 -2.45 -2.55
C LYS A 137 15.34 -3.79 -1.87
N LYS A 138 14.08 -4.27 -1.89
CA LYS A 138 13.71 -5.59 -1.34
C LYS A 138 14.29 -6.76 -2.12
N LEU A 139 14.53 -6.60 -3.42
CA LEU A 139 15.20 -7.58 -4.27
C LEU A 139 16.72 -7.66 -4.02
N GLY A 140 17.27 -6.76 -3.19
CA GLY A 140 18.70 -6.70 -2.95
C GLY A 140 19.47 -5.96 -4.04
N GLU A 141 18.79 -5.18 -4.89
CA GLU A 141 19.48 -4.31 -5.85
C GLU A 141 20.38 -3.35 -5.09
N HIS A 142 21.66 -3.29 -5.48
CA HIS A 142 22.65 -2.37 -4.90
C HIS A 142 22.74 -2.48 -3.37
N ASP A 143 22.89 -3.71 -2.86
CA ASP A 143 22.97 -4.03 -1.43
C ASP A 143 24.36 -3.83 -0.80
N HIS A 144 25.41 -3.72 -1.61
CA HIS A 144 26.78 -3.46 -1.17
C HIS A 144 27.01 -2.05 -0.60
N HIS A 145 26.04 -1.15 -0.71
CA HIS A 145 26.08 0.18 -0.11
C HIS A 145 24.89 0.46 0.80
N GLU A 146 25.12 1.37 1.76
CA GLU A 146 24.08 1.87 2.64
C GLU A 146 23.05 2.71 1.87
N MET A 147 21.77 2.43 2.11
CA MET A 147 20.65 3.08 1.43
C MET A 147 19.81 3.85 2.44
N LEU A 148 19.68 5.16 2.22
CA LEU A 148 18.88 6.06 3.04
C LEU A 148 17.43 6.08 2.55
N SER A 149 16.47 5.83 3.45
CA SER A 149 15.05 5.89 3.15
C SER A 149 14.51 7.33 3.22
N ILE A 150 13.89 7.79 2.14
CA ILE A 150 13.29 9.11 1.99
C ILE A 150 11.80 8.90 1.67
N ILE A 151 10.93 9.40 2.54
CA ILE A 151 9.46 9.23 2.43
C ILE A 151 8.79 10.50 1.92
N LYS A 152 9.39 11.68 2.11
CA LYS A 152 8.83 12.93 1.62
C LYS A 152 9.21 13.14 0.14
N PRO A 153 8.26 13.55 -0.73
CA PRO A 153 8.49 13.78 -2.15
C PRO A 153 9.78 14.57 -2.43
#